data_AF-A0A7W1XBB4-F1
#
_entry.id   AF-A0A7W1XBB4-F1
#
_cell.length_a   1.000
_cell.length_b   1.000
_cell.length_c   1.000
_cell.angle_alpha   90.00
_cell.angle_beta   90.00
_cell.angle_gamma   90.00
#
_symmetry.space_group_name_H-M   'P 1'
#
loop_
_entity.id
_entity.type
_entity.pdbx_description
1 polymer ?
#
loop_
_entity_poly.entity_id
_entity_poly.type
_entity_poly.pdbx_seq_one_letter_code
_entity_poly.pdbx_strand_id
1 'polypeptide(L)'
;MAKKLFAERGYHGTTTKAINESIGMADGLLYHYFPGGKLQILHAIFEEEIDRKIGRIKQELQKIAEIDELKDVLFQIGSLLMKYAVRDRELLIIYLKERSLLDPALLQRSIHQLCEVWREICALIEAKIDERHFHQFDPSMMVNQFVGAIIFYLAQNIYFPEKSRSRKRKEQFLCEWVRHTLATWTK
;
A
#
# COMPACT_ATOMS: atom_id res chain seq x y z
N MET A 1 -9.85 15.38 -4.66
CA MET A 1 -11.25 15.81 -4.88
C MET A 1 -12.03 14.78 -5.70
N ALA A 2 -11.70 14.54 -6.97
CA ALA A 2 -12.31 13.44 -7.76
C ALA A 2 -12.06 12.03 -7.16
N LYS A 3 -10.83 11.74 -6.71
CA LYS A 3 -10.49 10.47 -6.02
C LYS A 3 -11.41 10.17 -4.84
N LYS A 4 -11.66 11.17 -3.99
CA LYS A 4 -12.53 11.06 -2.83
C LYS A 4 -13.99 10.80 -3.24
N LEU A 5 -14.49 11.50 -4.26
CA LEU A 5 -15.83 11.26 -4.81
C LEU A 5 -15.99 9.82 -5.33
N PHE A 6 -15.01 9.30 -6.08
CA PHE A 6 -15.03 7.91 -6.53
C PHE A 6 -14.97 6.91 -5.38
N ALA A 7 -14.13 7.14 -4.37
CA ALA A 7 -14.06 6.25 -3.21
C ALA A 7 -15.39 6.22 -2.42
N GLU A 8 -16.04 7.38 -2.25
CA GLU A 8 -17.29 7.51 -1.50
C GLU A 8 -18.50 7.01 -2.27
N ARG A 9 -18.69 7.48 -3.51
CA ARG A 9 -19.92 7.30 -4.31
C ARG A 9 -19.80 6.23 -5.40
N GLY A 10 -18.60 5.73 -5.65
CA GLY A 10 -18.29 4.87 -6.80
C GLY A 10 -18.29 5.62 -8.13
N TYR A 11 -17.94 4.92 -9.21
CA TYR A 11 -17.90 5.48 -10.55
C TYR A 11 -19.29 5.93 -11.02
N HIS A 12 -20.30 5.06 -10.92
CA HIS A 12 -21.65 5.36 -11.39
C HIS A 12 -22.31 6.47 -10.59
N GLY A 13 -22.11 6.53 -9.26
CA GLY A 13 -22.64 7.58 -8.38
C GLY A 13 -21.91 8.93 -8.45
N THR A 14 -20.82 9.02 -9.18
CA THR A 14 -20.07 10.27 -9.38
C THR A 14 -20.41 10.88 -10.74
N THR A 15 -20.89 12.12 -10.77
CA THR A 15 -21.16 12.86 -12.02
C THR A 15 -20.00 13.75 -12.40
N THR A 16 -19.82 14.05 -13.69
CA THR A 16 -18.84 15.03 -14.18
C THR A 16 -19.10 16.42 -13.60
N LYS A 17 -20.37 16.78 -13.41
CA LYS A 17 -20.77 18.01 -12.70
C LYS A 17 -20.25 18.04 -11.26
N ALA A 18 -20.44 16.98 -10.49
CA ALA A 18 -19.93 16.91 -9.12
C ALA A 18 -18.39 16.99 -9.06
N ILE A 19 -17.70 16.44 -10.06
CA ILE A 19 -16.25 16.58 -10.19
C ILE A 19 -15.88 18.04 -10.45
N ASN A 20 -16.52 18.72 -11.41
CA ASN A 20 -16.29 20.14 -11.72
C ASN A 20 -16.53 21.05 -10.51
N GLU A 21 -17.67 20.88 -9.85
CA GLU A 21 -18.02 21.59 -8.62
C GLU A 21 -16.95 21.41 -7.54
N SER A 22 -16.40 20.19 -7.40
CA SER A 22 -15.37 19.92 -6.40
C SER A 22 -14.04 20.63 -6.64
N ILE A 23 -13.75 21.05 -7.87
CA ILE A 23 -12.52 21.76 -8.25
C ILE A 23 -12.76 23.22 -8.68
N GLY A 24 -13.99 23.72 -8.52
CA GLY A 24 -14.35 25.10 -8.86
C GLY A 24 -14.32 25.41 -10.37
N MET A 25 -14.44 24.40 -11.22
CA MET A 25 -14.45 24.58 -12.68
C MET A 25 -15.88 24.78 -13.21
N ALA A 26 -16.01 25.58 -14.28
CA ALA A 26 -17.27 25.77 -15.00
C ALA A 26 -17.72 24.47 -15.70
N ASP A 27 -19.03 24.31 -15.85
CA ASP A 27 -19.62 23.18 -16.57
C ASP A 27 -19.09 23.11 -18.01
N GLY A 28 -18.66 21.92 -18.43
CA GLY A 28 -18.14 21.65 -19.77
C GLY A 28 -16.62 21.67 -19.91
N LEU A 29 -15.87 22.33 -19.01
CA LEU A 29 -14.41 22.42 -19.11
C LEU A 29 -13.70 21.07 -18.94
N LEU A 30 -14.32 20.13 -18.21
CA LEU A 30 -13.82 18.78 -18.01
C LEU A 30 -13.53 18.05 -19.32
N TYR A 31 -14.41 18.15 -20.31
CA TYR A 31 -14.26 17.42 -21.58
C TYR A 31 -13.15 17.97 -22.45
N HIS A 32 -12.66 19.18 -22.18
CA HIS A 32 -11.47 19.72 -22.83
C HIS A 32 -10.20 18.99 -22.37
N TYR A 33 -10.06 18.73 -21.07
CA TYR A 33 -8.90 18.06 -20.48
C TYR A 33 -9.03 16.53 -20.48
N PHE A 34 -10.25 16.03 -20.32
CA PHE A 34 -10.58 14.62 -20.29
C PHE A 34 -11.71 14.31 -21.29
N PRO A 35 -11.40 14.22 -22.60
CA PRO A 35 -12.39 13.86 -23.63
C PRO A 35 -13.10 12.53 -23.34
N GLY A 36 -12.40 11.58 -22.70
CA GLY A 36 -12.97 10.31 -22.23
C GLY A 36 -13.80 10.42 -20.94
N GLY A 37 -14.07 11.66 -20.49
CA GLY A 37 -14.91 11.98 -19.35
C GLY A 37 -14.40 11.40 -18.02
N LYS A 38 -15.33 11.10 -17.11
CA LYS A 38 -15.00 10.60 -15.77
C LYS A 38 -14.27 9.25 -15.76
N LEU A 39 -14.36 8.45 -16.82
CA LEU A 39 -13.64 7.17 -16.91
C LEU A 39 -12.14 7.42 -17.12
N GLN A 40 -11.80 8.33 -18.03
CA GLN A 40 -10.42 8.75 -18.24
C GLN A 40 -9.83 9.37 -16.97
N ILE A 41 -10.62 10.16 -16.22
CA ILE A 41 -10.21 10.69 -14.92
C ILE A 41 -9.94 9.57 -13.92
N LEU A 42 -10.81 8.56 -13.85
CA LEU A 42 -10.62 7.41 -12.96
C LEU A 42 -9.31 6.67 -13.26
N HIS A 43 -9.05 6.40 -14.55
CA HIS A 43 -7.82 5.74 -14.99
C HIS A 43 -6.58 6.58 -14.67
N ALA A 44 -6.61 7.88 -15.00
CA ALA A 44 -5.50 8.79 -14.74
C ALA A 44 -5.18 8.91 -13.24
N ILE A 45 -6.21 9.01 -12.38
CA ILE A 45 -6.02 8.99 -10.93
C ILE A 45 -5.39 7.67 -10.49
N PHE A 46 -5.88 6.54 -10.98
CA PHE A 46 -5.37 5.25 -10.56
C PHE A 46 -3.90 5.06 -10.97
N GLU A 47 -3.57 5.39 -12.21
CA GLU A 47 -2.21 5.31 -12.75
C GLU A 47 -1.24 6.23 -12.00
N GLU A 48 -1.54 7.52 -11.91
CA GLU A 48 -0.63 8.50 -11.31
C GLU A 48 -0.39 8.20 -9.82
N GLU A 49 -1.44 7.82 -9.09
CA GLU A 49 -1.34 7.53 -7.66
C GLU A 49 -0.51 6.27 -7.39
N ILE A 50 -0.66 5.21 -8.21
CA ILE A 50 0.13 3.99 -8.09
C ILE A 50 1.58 4.23 -8.48
N ASP A 51 1.84 4.84 -9.64
CA ASP A 51 3.21 5.08 -10.10
C ASP A 51 3.99 5.94 -9.10
N ARG A 52 3.36 7.02 -8.63
CA ARG A 52 3.96 7.91 -7.62
C ARG A 52 4.20 7.19 -6.29
N LYS A 53 3.28 6.30 -5.89
CA LYS A 53 3.43 5.50 -4.67
C LYS A 53 4.58 4.51 -4.80
N ILE A 54 4.61 3.72 -5.87
CA ILE A 54 5.65 2.73 -6.13
C ILE A 54 7.01 3.41 -6.20
N GLY A 55 7.11 4.55 -6.90
CA GLY A 55 8.34 5.34 -6.95
C GLY A 55 8.86 5.75 -5.57
N ARG A 56 7.97 6.24 -4.69
CA ARG A 56 8.35 6.59 -3.31
C ARG A 56 8.70 5.37 -2.46
N ILE A 57 8.01 4.24 -2.64
CA ILE A 57 8.35 3.00 -1.93
C ILE A 57 9.75 2.54 -2.33
N LYS A 58 10.05 2.47 -3.64
CA LYS A 58 11.38 2.09 -4.14
C LYS A 58 12.48 3.00 -3.61
N GLN A 59 12.25 4.32 -3.56
CA GLN A 59 13.22 5.27 -2.96
C GLN A 59 13.48 5.03 -1.47
N GLU A 60 12.47 4.62 -0.70
CA GLU A 60 12.66 4.33 0.73
C GLU A 60 13.32 2.95 0.91
N LEU A 61 13.00 1.96 0.07
CA LEU A 61 13.67 0.65 0.07
C LEU A 61 15.17 0.77 -0.22
N GLN A 62 15.57 1.66 -1.12
CA GLN A 62 16.99 1.97 -1.38
C GLN A 62 17.72 2.44 -0.11
N LYS A 63 17.09 3.30 0.71
CA LYS A 63 17.67 3.74 1.98
C LYS A 63 17.71 2.62 3.02
N ILE A 64 16.69 1.76 3.03
CA ILE A 64 16.63 0.60 3.93
C ILE A 64 17.72 -0.42 3.58
N ALA A 65 18.12 -0.52 2.31
CA ALA A 65 19.21 -1.38 1.87
C ALA A 65 20.56 -1.08 2.54
N GLU A 66 20.78 0.18 2.92
CA GLU A 66 22.00 0.65 3.59
C GLU A 66 22.02 0.35 5.09
N ILE A 67 20.92 -0.17 5.66
CA ILE A 67 20.83 -0.48 7.10
C ILE A 67 21.46 -1.85 7.39
N ASP A 68 22.34 -1.90 8.38
CA ASP A 68 23.05 -3.14 8.74
C ASP A 68 22.25 -4.05 9.68
N GLU A 69 21.61 -3.49 10.71
CA GLU A 69 20.90 -4.30 11.71
C GLU A 69 19.54 -4.81 11.18
N LEU A 70 19.34 -6.13 11.20
CA LEU A 70 18.06 -6.76 10.83
C LEU A 70 16.87 -6.16 11.58
N LYS A 71 17.04 -5.87 12.87
CA LYS A 71 16.01 -5.23 13.71
C LYS A 71 15.52 -3.91 13.11
N ASP A 72 16.46 -3.07 12.66
CA ASP A 72 16.14 -1.76 12.11
C ASP A 72 15.58 -1.89 10.70
N VAL A 73 16.06 -2.84 9.90
CA VAL A 73 15.45 -3.20 8.60
C VAL A 73 13.99 -3.61 8.77
N LEU A 74 13.69 -4.54 9.69
CA LEU A 74 12.32 -4.97 9.99
C LEU A 74 11.45 -3.80 10.44
N PHE A 75 11.97 -2.95 11.33
CA PHE A 75 11.24 -1.78 11.80
C PHE A 75 10.94 -0.78 10.67
N GLN A 76 11.91 -0.49 9.79
CA GLN A 76 11.71 0.43 8.68
C GLN A 76 10.77 -0.14 7.61
N ILE A 77 10.88 -1.43 7.27
CA ILE A 77 9.94 -2.10 6.36
C ILE A 77 8.52 -2.08 6.93
N GLY A 78 8.36 -2.42 8.21
CA GLY A 78 7.04 -2.36 8.83
C GLY A 78 6.47 -0.95 8.88
N SER A 79 7.30 0.06 9.16
CA SER A 79 6.92 1.48 9.14
C SER A 79 6.50 1.92 7.73
N LEU A 80 7.23 1.47 6.71
CA LEU A 80 6.94 1.71 5.30
C LEU A 80 5.57 1.16 4.92
N LEU A 81 5.31 -0.11 5.23
CA LEU A 81 4.02 -0.78 4.96
C LEU A 81 2.86 -0.04 5.64
N MET A 82 3.02 0.35 6.92
CA MET A 82 1.99 1.08 7.66
C MET A 82 1.75 2.49 7.10
N LYS A 83 2.81 3.21 6.71
CA LYS A 83 2.73 4.56 6.10
C LYS A 83 1.91 4.53 4.82
N TYR A 84 2.13 3.55 3.96
CA TYR A 84 1.50 3.46 2.64
C TYR A 84 0.17 2.70 2.62
N ALA A 85 -0.16 1.91 3.64
CA ALA A 85 -1.49 1.31 3.76
C ALA A 85 -2.55 2.30 4.26
N VAL A 86 -2.16 3.22 5.15
CA VAL A 86 -3.09 4.15 5.81
C VAL A 86 -3.46 5.32 4.90
N ARG A 87 -2.49 5.81 4.10
CA ARG A 87 -2.68 6.97 3.22
C ARG A 87 -3.59 6.68 2.03
N ASP A 88 -3.75 5.41 1.65
CA ASP A 88 -4.36 5.04 0.37
C ASP A 88 -5.67 4.24 0.50
N ARG A 89 -6.38 4.39 1.62
CA ARG A 89 -7.70 3.77 1.80
C ARG A 89 -8.65 4.06 0.63
N GLU A 90 -8.64 5.28 0.11
CA GLU A 90 -9.46 5.69 -1.04
C GLU A 90 -9.12 4.91 -2.30
N LEU A 91 -7.82 4.73 -2.60
CA LEU A 91 -7.35 4.01 -3.78
C LEU A 91 -7.67 2.51 -3.68
N LEU A 92 -7.54 1.93 -2.48
CA LEU A 92 -7.95 0.56 -2.22
C LEU A 92 -9.46 0.38 -2.41
N ILE A 93 -10.28 1.32 -1.91
CA ILE A 93 -11.73 1.28 -2.10
C ILE A 93 -12.09 1.37 -3.58
N ILE A 94 -11.44 2.27 -4.33
CA ILE A 94 -11.63 2.40 -5.78
C ILE A 94 -11.26 1.08 -6.48
N TYR A 95 -10.10 0.50 -6.16
CA TYR A 95 -9.69 -0.78 -6.73
C TYR A 95 -10.72 -1.88 -6.47
N LEU A 96 -11.20 -2.01 -5.23
CA LEU A 96 -12.15 -3.06 -4.85
C LEU A 96 -13.52 -2.86 -5.48
N LYS A 97 -14.00 -1.62 -5.60
CA LYS A 97 -15.33 -1.30 -6.14
C LYS A 97 -15.36 -1.31 -7.67
N GLU A 98 -14.31 -0.78 -8.29
CA GLU A 98 -14.34 -0.38 -9.70
C GLU A 98 -13.38 -1.22 -10.57
N ARG A 99 -12.88 -2.35 -10.07
CA ARG A 99 -11.90 -3.21 -10.77
C ARG A 99 -12.31 -3.53 -12.22
N SER A 100 -13.59 -3.78 -12.47
CA SER A 100 -14.12 -4.11 -13.80
C SER A 100 -14.11 -2.94 -14.78
N LEU A 101 -13.99 -1.70 -14.29
CA LEU A 101 -13.93 -0.49 -15.10
C LEU A 101 -12.51 -0.02 -15.38
N LEU A 102 -11.51 -0.57 -14.68
CA LEU A 102 -10.11 -0.21 -14.86
C LEU A 102 -9.52 -0.92 -16.09
N ASP A 103 -8.64 -0.23 -16.80
CA ASP A 103 -7.92 -0.80 -17.94
C ASP A 103 -7.12 -2.05 -17.49
N PRO A 104 -7.34 -3.23 -18.11
CA PRO A 104 -6.57 -4.44 -17.82
C PRO A 104 -5.05 -4.24 -17.90
N ALA A 105 -4.55 -3.44 -18.84
CA ALA A 105 -3.12 -3.17 -18.98
C ALA A 105 -2.58 -2.38 -17.78
N LEU A 106 -3.35 -1.39 -17.31
CA LEU A 106 -3.03 -0.63 -16.12
C LEU A 106 -3.02 -1.52 -14.86
N LEU A 107 -3.99 -2.41 -14.73
CA LEU A 107 -4.03 -3.38 -13.63
C LEU A 107 -2.84 -4.34 -13.67
N GLN A 108 -2.50 -4.86 -14.84
CA GLN A 108 -1.36 -5.77 -15.02
C GLN A 108 -0.05 -5.08 -14.65
N ARG A 109 0.16 -3.83 -15.11
CA ARG A 109 1.32 -3.01 -14.74
C ARG A 109 1.39 -2.78 -13.23
N SER A 110 0.27 -2.48 -12.60
CA SER A 110 0.18 -2.27 -11.15
C SER A 110 0.55 -3.54 -10.38
N ILE A 111 0.05 -4.71 -10.80
CA ILE A 111 0.39 -6.01 -10.20
C ILE A 111 1.89 -6.28 -10.36
N HIS A 112 2.44 -6.05 -11.55
CA HIS A 112 3.86 -6.25 -11.80
C HIS A 112 4.73 -5.39 -10.87
N GLN A 113 4.43 -4.10 -10.74
CA GLN A 113 5.13 -3.20 -9.84
C GLN A 113 5.03 -3.62 -8.36
N LEU A 114 3.87 -4.11 -7.93
CA LEU A 114 3.70 -4.65 -6.56
C LEU A 114 4.53 -5.91 -6.35
N CYS A 115 4.61 -6.80 -7.34
CA CYS A 115 5.47 -7.98 -7.28
C CYS A 115 6.96 -7.62 -7.19
N GLU A 116 7.41 -6.57 -7.90
CA GLU A 116 8.78 -6.08 -7.79
C GLU A 116 9.09 -5.54 -6.39
N VAL A 117 8.21 -4.70 -5.84
CA VAL A 117 8.34 -4.17 -4.48
C VAL A 117 8.37 -5.30 -3.46
N TRP A 118 7.51 -6.30 -3.62
CA TRP A 118 7.47 -7.46 -2.75
C TRP A 118 8.79 -8.24 -2.79
N ARG A 119 9.32 -8.50 -3.99
CA ARG A 119 10.61 -9.18 -4.17
C ARG A 119 11.76 -8.42 -3.51
N GLU A 120 11.76 -7.09 -3.64
CA GLU A 120 12.78 -6.23 -3.02
C GLU A 120 12.70 -6.28 -1.48
N ILE A 121 11.50 -6.23 -0.90
CA ILE A 121 11.30 -6.41 0.54
C ILE A 121 11.83 -7.77 1.02
N CYS A 122 11.52 -8.86 0.31
CA CYS A 122 12.05 -10.19 0.64
C CYS A 122 13.58 -10.18 0.62
N ALA A 123 14.18 -9.71 -0.48
CA ALA A 123 15.63 -9.70 -0.65
C ALA A 123 16.35 -8.89 0.44
N LEU A 124 15.77 -7.74 0.85
CA LEU A 124 16.34 -6.91 1.92
C LEU A 124 16.34 -7.61 3.28
N ILE A 125 15.26 -8.32 3.62
CA ILE A 125 15.19 -9.03 4.89
C ILE A 125 16.08 -10.28 4.83
N GLU A 126 16.00 -11.06 3.76
CA GLU A 126 16.79 -12.27 3.54
C GLU A 126 18.30 -11.99 3.61
N ALA A 127 18.77 -10.89 3.01
CA ALA A 127 20.19 -10.50 3.06
C ALA A 127 20.71 -10.20 4.48
N LYS A 128 19.81 -9.97 5.44
CA LYS A 128 20.16 -9.64 6.84
C LYS A 128 19.85 -10.79 7.80
N ILE A 129 19.25 -11.87 7.30
CA ILE A 129 19.12 -13.13 8.04
C ILE A 129 20.47 -13.85 7.91
N ASP A 130 21.28 -13.77 8.96
CA ASP A 130 22.51 -14.57 9.08
C ASP A 130 22.16 -16.06 9.18
N GLU A 131 22.56 -16.84 8.17
CA GLU A 131 22.34 -18.29 8.15
C GLU A 131 22.77 -18.95 9.47
N ARG A 132 23.85 -18.49 10.11
CA ARG A 132 24.39 -19.10 11.35
C ARG A 132 23.50 -18.97 12.58
N HIS A 133 22.56 -18.02 12.61
CA HIS A 133 21.74 -17.70 13.79
C HIS A 133 20.24 -17.94 13.62
N PHE A 134 19.78 -18.25 12.39
CA PHE A 134 18.35 -18.21 12.02
C PHE A 134 17.85 -19.47 11.29
N HIS A 135 18.53 -20.62 11.45
CA HIS A 135 18.31 -21.87 10.68
C HIS A 135 16.96 -22.59 10.89
N GLN A 136 16.06 -22.10 11.74
CA GLN A 136 14.89 -22.89 12.11
C GLN A 136 13.84 -22.97 10.98
N PHE A 137 13.84 -22.02 10.03
CA PHE A 137 12.78 -21.87 9.04
C PHE A 137 13.27 -21.35 7.69
N ASP A 138 12.48 -21.59 6.63
CA ASP A 138 12.69 -21.02 5.30
C ASP A 138 12.60 -19.47 5.34
N PRO A 139 13.57 -18.73 4.79
CA PRO A 139 13.59 -17.26 4.84
C PRO A 139 12.34 -16.61 4.24
N SER A 140 11.82 -17.15 3.13
CA SER A 140 10.61 -16.60 2.50
C SER A 140 9.38 -16.79 3.39
N MET A 141 9.29 -17.90 4.13
CA MET A 141 8.24 -18.12 5.13
C MET A 141 8.37 -17.13 6.30
N MET A 142 9.60 -16.85 6.75
CA MET A 142 9.86 -15.89 7.83
C MET A 142 9.41 -14.48 7.41
N VAL A 143 9.79 -14.02 6.22
CA VAL A 143 9.33 -12.74 5.65
C VAL A 143 7.80 -12.70 5.56
N ASN A 144 7.17 -13.77 5.05
CA ASN A 144 5.71 -13.88 4.96
C ASN A 144 5.03 -13.78 6.33
N GLN A 145 5.58 -14.43 7.35
CA GLN A 145 5.07 -14.34 8.72
C GLN A 145 5.15 -12.89 9.24
N PHE A 146 6.30 -12.23 9.06
CA PHE A 146 6.51 -10.86 9.52
C PHE A 146 5.56 -9.88 8.82
N VAL A 147 5.53 -9.87 7.49
CA VAL A 147 4.70 -8.94 6.72
C VAL A 147 3.21 -9.29 6.83
N GLY A 148 2.86 -10.58 6.83
CA GLY A 148 1.49 -11.05 6.95
C GLY A 148 0.79 -10.54 8.20
N ALA A 149 1.47 -10.55 9.35
CA ALA A 149 0.92 -9.98 10.59
C ALA A 149 0.65 -8.47 10.49
N ILE A 150 1.52 -7.72 9.81
CA ILE A 150 1.35 -6.27 9.59
C ILE A 150 0.18 -6.01 8.65
N ILE A 151 0.09 -6.73 7.53
CA ILE A 151 -1.01 -6.61 6.57
C ILE A 151 -2.34 -6.97 7.24
N PHE A 152 -2.38 -8.04 8.05
CA PHE A 152 -3.57 -8.44 8.77
C PHE A 152 -3.99 -7.40 9.82
N TYR A 153 -3.03 -6.85 10.58
CA TYR A 153 -3.27 -5.75 11.50
C TYR A 153 -3.86 -4.51 10.79
N LEU A 154 -3.31 -4.16 9.63
CA LEU A 154 -3.81 -3.03 8.82
C LEU A 154 -5.22 -3.29 8.29
N ALA A 155 -5.47 -4.49 7.78
CA ALA A 155 -6.79 -4.90 7.30
C ALA A 155 -7.85 -4.82 8.41
N GLN A 156 -7.53 -5.31 9.62
CA GLN A 156 -8.45 -5.19 10.76
C GLN A 156 -8.81 -3.74 11.07
N ASN A 157 -7.84 -2.83 11.03
CA ASN A 157 -8.09 -1.41 11.27
C ASN A 157 -8.90 -0.73 10.15
N ILE A 158 -8.80 -1.21 8.90
CA ILE A 158 -9.55 -0.69 7.76
C ILE A 158 -11.00 -1.18 7.77
N TYR A 159 -11.21 -2.48 8.01
CA TYR A 159 -12.53 -3.11 7.91
C TYR A 159 -13.31 -3.16 9.22
N PHE A 160 -12.63 -3.18 10.37
CA PHE A 160 -13.24 -3.33 11.69
C PHE A 160 -12.76 -2.25 12.68
N PRO A 161 -12.95 -0.95 12.37
CA PRO A 161 -12.44 0.14 13.20
C PRO A 161 -12.96 0.08 14.65
N GLU A 162 -14.21 -0.37 14.87
CA GLU A 162 -14.82 -0.48 16.21
C GLU A 162 -14.36 -1.72 17.01
N LYS A 163 -13.88 -2.76 16.32
CA LYS A 163 -13.40 -4.02 16.94
C LYS A 163 -11.88 -4.13 16.97
N SER A 164 -11.15 -3.08 16.62
CA SER A 164 -9.69 -3.04 16.73
C SER A 164 -9.28 -3.24 18.19
N ARG A 165 -9.02 -4.50 18.57
CA ARG A 165 -8.59 -4.89 19.92
C ARG A 165 -7.27 -4.21 20.30
N SER A 166 -6.51 -3.69 19.33
CA SER A 166 -5.33 -2.88 19.59
C SER A 166 -5.70 -1.41 19.81
N ARG A 167 -5.96 -1.03 21.08
CA ARG A 167 -5.83 0.38 21.51
C ARG A 167 -4.39 0.92 21.37
N LYS A 168 -3.43 0.06 21.03
CA LYS A 168 -2.02 0.42 20.84
C LYS A 168 -1.84 1.26 19.58
N ARG A 169 -1.09 2.37 19.70
CA ARG A 169 -0.63 3.14 18.53
C ARG A 169 0.14 2.20 17.59
N LYS A 170 0.02 2.42 16.27
CA LYS A 170 0.66 1.60 15.22
C LYS A 170 2.14 1.34 15.49
N GLU A 171 2.86 2.36 15.94
CA GLU A 171 4.27 2.29 16.33
C GLU A 171 4.52 1.31 17.49
N GLN A 172 3.66 1.29 18.50
CA GLN A 172 3.79 0.36 19.62
C GLN A 172 3.58 -1.09 19.18
N PHE A 173 2.57 -1.33 18.33
CA PHE A 173 2.37 -2.65 17.73
C PHE A 173 3.60 -3.07 16.92
N LEU A 174 4.15 -2.18 16.09
CA LEU A 174 5.32 -2.48 15.28
C LEU A 174 6.55 -2.80 16.14
N CYS A 175 6.85 -2.00 17.16
CA CYS A 175 7.97 -2.25 18.08
C CYS A 175 7.86 -3.62 18.77
N GLU A 176 6.66 -3.97 19.25
CA GLU A 176 6.42 -5.25 19.89
C GLU A 176 6.52 -6.41 18.89
N TRP A 177 6.00 -6.22 17.68
CA TRP A 177 6.05 -7.22 16.63
C TRP A 177 7.48 -7.51 16.18
N VAL A 178 8.31 -6.48 15.92
CA VAL A 178 9.73 -6.64 15.59
C VAL A 178 10.46 -7.40 16.69
N ARG A 179 10.22 -7.05 17.97
CA ARG A 179 10.83 -7.77 19.11
C ARG A 179 10.41 -9.24 19.14
N HIS A 180 9.12 -9.52 18.96
CA HIS A 180 8.60 -10.88 18.91
C HIS A 180 9.20 -11.68 17.74
N THR A 181 9.23 -11.10 16.55
CA THR A 181 9.80 -11.70 15.34
C THR A 181 11.26 -12.12 15.57
N LEU A 182 12.10 -11.21 16.08
CA LEU A 182 13.50 -11.53 16.37
C LEU A 182 13.63 -12.68 17.38
N ALA A 183 12.86 -12.64 18.46
CA ALA A 183 12.88 -13.70 19.49
C ALA A 183 12.43 -15.08 18.95
N THR A 184 11.55 -15.10 17.94
CA THR A 184 11.13 -16.35 17.29
C THR A 184 12.10 -16.85 16.24
N TRP A 185 12.90 -15.96 15.66
CA TRP A 185 13.86 -16.31 14.61
C TRP A 185 15.20 -16.77 15.20
N THR A 186 15.63 -16.21 16.34
CA THR A 186 16.84 -16.64 17.04
C THR A 186 16.59 -17.92 17.85
N LYS A 187 16.90 -19.09 17.28
CA LYS A 187 17.06 -20.36 18.00
C LYS A 187 18.14 -21.22 17.36
#